data_AF-A0A195FU94-F1
#
_entry.id   AF-A0A195FU94-F1
#
_cell.length_a   1.000
_cell.length_b   1.000
_cell.length_c   1.000
_cell.angle_alpha   90.00
_cell.angle_beta   90.00
_cell.angle_gamma   90.00
#
_symmetry.space_group_name_H-M   'P 1'
#
loop_
_entity.id
_entity.type
_entity.pdbx_description
1 polymer ?
#
loop_
_entity_poly.entity_id
_entity_poly.type
_entity_poly.pdbx_seq_one_letter_code
_entity_poly.pdbx_strand_id
1 'polypeptide(L)'
;MCNMVRSSKSLKRTGTMSTHGDNVTIGSSPYYFRHPRESAKAQDDHVTSEQNADDDKPSVILTIASAKGRCKYCLYSLIGLLIILLCILISGMLFPYPLHASCIVKWKFDDPCAHVMQKFRRQITNWSSWNTCQQRDGTCQYTLKLPVESNIIRATHRSSKSLERIEIIFEEINNTCFAKAESVSSNWFAIFDDGTNYCNLHNLVVGAGLDRHAKFQELTNDAACTQFNMAVC
;
A
#
# COMPACT_ATOMS: atom_id res chain seq x y z
N MET A 1 -36.37 30.05 38.45
CA MET A 1 -35.54 30.51 39.59
C MET A 1 -34.83 29.29 40.14
N CYS A 2 -33.52 29.15 40.20
CA CYS A 2 -32.45 30.13 40.39
C CYS A 2 -31.24 29.88 39.46
N ASN A 3 -30.66 30.99 39.02
CA ASN A 3 -29.39 31.08 38.30
C ASN A 3 -28.21 30.72 39.22
N MET A 4 -27.13 30.22 38.62
CA MET A 4 -25.78 30.45 39.16
C MET A 4 -24.88 30.99 38.03
N VAL A 5 -24.67 32.29 38.08
CA VAL A 5 -23.60 33.01 37.37
C VAL A 5 -22.35 32.91 38.24
N ARG A 6 -21.19 32.56 37.64
CA ARG A 6 -19.90 32.95 38.22
C ARG A 6 -18.92 33.39 37.13
N SER A 7 -18.84 34.70 37.00
CA SER A 7 -17.73 35.47 36.44
C SER A 7 -16.50 35.32 37.35
N SER A 8 -15.30 35.15 36.79
CA SER A 8 -14.28 36.22 36.70
C SER A 8 -12.84 35.71 36.54
N LYS A 9 -12.10 36.48 35.72
CA LYS A 9 -10.67 36.80 35.74
C LYS A 9 -9.68 35.93 34.95
N SER A 10 -9.42 36.46 33.75
CA SER A 10 -8.14 36.52 33.04
C SER A 10 -6.95 36.76 33.98
N LEU A 11 -5.91 35.92 33.84
CA LEU A 11 -4.54 36.26 34.20
C LEU A 11 -3.67 36.16 32.94
N LYS A 12 -3.31 37.32 32.38
CA LYS A 12 -2.21 37.46 31.42
C LYS A 12 -0.92 37.14 32.16
N ARG A 13 -0.12 36.20 31.65
CA ARG A 13 1.31 36.12 31.97
C ARG A 13 2.09 36.19 30.66
N THR A 14 2.61 37.39 30.41
CA THR A 14 3.70 37.68 29.50
C THR A 14 4.95 36.93 29.96
N GLY A 15 5.61 36.26 29.03
CA GLY A 15 6.88 35.58 29.21
C GLY A 15 7.57 35.45 27.87
N THR A 16 8.23 36.52 27.43
CA THR A 16 9.24 36.51 26.37
C THR A 16 10.59 36.12 26.97
N MET A 17 11.23 35.08 26.42
CA MET A 17 12.65 35.06 26.02
C MET A 17 13.07 33.63 25.70
N SER A 18 13.51 33.42 24.45
CA SER A 18 14.88 33.01 24.11
C SER A 18 14.88 32.09 22.89
N THR A 19 15.41 32.63 21.81
CA THR A 19 15.69 31.99 20.53
C THR A 19 17.06 31.32 20.58
N HIS A 20 17.10 29.99 20.59
CA HIS A 20 18.27 29.23 20.15
C HIS A 20 17.85 27.80 19.83
N GLY A 21 18.18 27.32 18.62
CA GLY A 21 17.82 25.96 18.19
C GLY A 21 17.87 25.80 16.67
N ASP A 22 19.10 25.89 16.14
CA ASP A 22 19.68 25.03 15.12
C ASP A 22 18.92 24.79 13.79
N ASN A 23 19.42 25.52 12.78
CA ASN A 23 19.25 25.23 11.36
C ASN A 23 19.90 23.87 11.03
N VAL A 24 19.09 22.82 10.84
CA VAL A 24 19.51 21.60 10.15
C VAL A 24 18.76 21.52 8.82
N THR A 25 19.42 22.05 7.81
CA THR A 25 19.10 21.80 6.40
C THR A 25 19.74 20.48 6.01
N ILE A 26 18.95 19.42 5.81
CA ILE A 26 19.37 18.29 4.97
C ILE A 26 18.25 18.04 3.97
N GLY A 27 18.43 18.62 2.79
CA GLY A 27 17.71 18.22 1.60
C GLY A 27 18.21 16.88 1.08
N SER A 28 17.36 16.32 0.22
CA SER A 28 17.71 15.40 -0.85
C SER A 28 18.02 13.95 -0.45
N SER A 29 16.96 13.15 -0.54
CA SER A 29 17.03 11.76 -1.00
C SER A 29 17.81 11.70 -2.33
N PRO A 30 18.66 10.67 -2.50
CA PRO A 30 18.49 9.87 -3.70
C PRO A 30 18.59 8.37 -3.42
N TYR A 31 17.75 7.63 -4.12
CA TYR A 31 17.77 6.19 -4.31
C TYR A 31 19.19 5.67 -4.60
N TYR A 32 19.61 4.62 -3.89
CA TYR A 32 20.82 3.86 -4.24
C TYR A 32 20.49 2.71 -5.18
N PHE A 33 21.01 2.79 -6.41
CA PHE A 33 21.14 1.64 -7.32
C PHE A 33 22.21 0.68 -6.77
N ARG A 34 21.85 -0.60 -6.66
CA ARG A 34 22.72 -1.70 -6.25
C ARG A 34 23.27 -2.39 -7.50
N HIS A 35 24.56 -2.20 -7.79
CA HIS A 35 25.28 -3.03 -8.77
C HIS A 35 26.13 -4.09 -8.05
N PRO A 36 26.24 -5.33 -8.59
CA PRO A 36 27.05 -6.38 -7.98
C PRO A 36 28.55 -6.11 -8.11
N ARG A 37 29.27 -6.47 -7.03
CA ARG A 37 30.73 -6.56 -6.94
C ARG A 37 31.24 -7.63 -7.90
N GLU A 38 32.21 -7.26 -8.73
CA GLU A 38 33.13 -8.17 -9.38
C GLU A 38 34.35 -8.37 -8.45
N SER A 39 34.71 -9.63 -8.23
CA SER A 39 35.76 -10.05 -7.31
C SER A 39 36.94 -10.62 -8.08
N ALA A 40 38.06 -9.90 -8.00
CA ALA A 40 39.43 -10.38 -7.78
C ALA A 40 40.13 -11.37 -8.74
N LYS A 41 41.37 -10.93 -9.04
CA LYS A 41 42.64 -11.68 -9.26
C LYS A 41 42.82 -12.33 -10.64
N ALA A 42 43.77 -11.84 -11.43
CA ALA A 42 45.25 -11.99 -11.37
C ALA A 42 45.69 -13.17 -12.25
N GLN A 43 46.59 -12.92 -13.20
CA GLN A 43 47.95 -13.50 -13.25
C GLN A 43 48.57 -13.45 -14.67
N ASP A 44 49.85 -13.04 -14.69
CA ASP A 44 50.97 -13.39 -15.59
C ASP A 44 50.83 -13.27 -17.12
N ASP A 45 51.54 -12.26 -17.65
CA ASP A 45 52.04 -12.19 -19.02
C ASP A 45 53.31 -13.06 -19.14
N HIS A 46 53.24 -14.13 -19.94
CA HIS A 46 54.42 -14.83 -20.45
C HIS A 46 54.54 -14.61 -21.96
N VAL A 47 55.62 -13.95 -22.36
CA VAL A 47 56.05 -13.76 -23.74
C VAL A 47 56.63 -15.07 -24.27
N THR A 48 56.13 -15.59 -25.39
CA THR A 48 56.96 -16.28 -26.38
C THR A 48 56.33 -16.16 -27.77
N SER A 49 57.05 -15.50 -28.67
CA SER A 49 56.85 -15.57 -30.13
C SER A 49 57.11 -16.98 -30.64
N GLU A 50 56.33 -17.45 -31.61
CA GLU A 50 56.86 -17.86 -32.93
C GLU A 50 55.74 -18.28 -33.89
N GLN A 51 55.70 -17.54 -35.01
CA GLN A 51 55.59 -17.93 -36.43
C GLN A 51 54.59 -19.00 -36.94
N ASN A 52 54.05 -18.61 -38.10
CA ASN A 52 52.99 -19.20 -38.93
C ASN A 52 53.37 -20.47 -39.70
N ALA A 53 52.32 -21.07 -40.29
CA ALA A 53 52.26 -22.09 -41.36
C ALA A 53 52.60 -23.52 -40.89
N ASP A 54 51.88 -24.58 -41.25
CA ASP A 54 51.38 -24.92 -42.59
C ASP A 54 50.24 -25.97 -42.50
N ASP A 55 49.57 -26.19 -43.62
CA ASP A 55 48.57 -27.22 -43.93
C ASP A 55 48.83 -28.61 -43.28
N ASP A 56 47.82 -29.19 -42.62
CA ASP A 56 47.32 -30.51 -43.02
C ASP A 56 45.97 -30.84 -42.37
N LYS A 57 45.09 -31.45 -43.17
CA LYS A 57 43.75 -31.88 -42.78
C LYS A 57 43.79 -33.33 -42.32
N PRO A 58 43.52 -33.66 -41.05
CA PRO A 58 43.02 -34.97 -40.73
C PRO A 58 41.49 -34.94 -40.69
N SER A 59 40.89 -35.93 -41.35
CA SER A 59 39.47 -36.27 -41.34
C SER A 59 38.80 -36.01 -39.99
N VAL A 60 37.78 -35.14 -39.99
CA VAL A 60 36.84 -34.99 -38.89
C VAL A 60 36.08 -36.32 -38.75
N ILE A 61 36.59 -37.20 -37.88
CA ILE A 61 35.76 -38.25 -37.30
C ILE A 61 34.78 -37.50 -36.41
N LEU A 62 33.56 -37.30 -36.92
CA LEU A 62 32.45 -36.80 -36.12
C LEU A 62 32.07 -37.92 -35.14
N THR A 63 32.81 -38.01 -34.04
CA THR A 63 32.35 -38.77 -32.89
C THR A 63 31.08 -38.08 -32.44
N ILE A 64 29.93 -38.62 -32.84
CA ILE A 64 28.65 -38.32 -32.19
C ILE A 64 28.80 -38.91 -30.79
N ALA A 65 29.47 -38.16 -29.92
CA ALA A 65 29.45 -38.40 -28.49
C ALA A 65 27.98 -38.30 -28.12
N SER A 66 27.38 -39.48 -27.93
CA SER A 66 26.03 -39.64 -27.43
C SER A 66 25.83 -38.67 -26.27
N ALA A 67 24.95 -37.68 -26.46
CA ALA A 67 24.55 -36.73 -25.42
C ALA A 67 23.70 -37.43 -24.35
N LYS A 68 24.16 -38.57 -23.83
CA LYS A 68 23.46 -39.42 -22.86
C LYS A 68 23.54 -38.87 -21.43
N GLY A 69 24.32 -37.80 -21.19
CA GLY A 69 24.53 -37.22 -19.86
C GLY A 69 23.94 -35.82 -19.63
N ARG A 70 23.65 -35.03 -20.67
CA ARG A 70 23.23 -33.62 -20.53
C ARG A 70 21.71 -33.39 -20.53
N CYS A 71 20.92 -34.43 -20.85
CA CYS A 71 19.47 -34.29 -21.06
C CYS A 71 18.63 -34.41 -19.76
N LYS A 72 19.17 -35.04 -18.70
CA LYS A 72 18.44 -35.22 -17.43
C LYS A 72 18.24 -33.89 -16.67
N TYR A 73 19.26 -33.03 -16.66
CA TYR A 73 19.17 -31.70 -16.03
C TYR A 73 18.18 -30.77 -16.75
N CYS A 74 18.11 -30.84 -18.08
CA CYS A 74 17.10 -30.13 -18.86
C CYS A 74 15.69 -30.62 -18.53
N LEU A 75 15.48 -31.94 -18.40
CA LEU A 75 14.19 -32.50 -18.02
C LEU A 75 13.78 -32.09 -16.59
N TYR A 76 14.69 -32.16 -15.61
CA TYR A 76 14.41 -31.68 -14.25
C TYR A 76 14.13 -30.17 -14.21
N SER A 77 14.84 -29.38 -15.02
CA SER A 77 14.60 -27.95 -15.15
C SER A 77 13.21 -27.66 -15.74
N LEU A 78 12.81 -28.37 -16.79
CA LEU A 78 11.48 -28.23 -17.40
C LEU A 78 10.36 -28.66 -16.43
N ILE A 79 10.54 -29.79 -15.74
CA ILE A 79 9.58 -30.24 -14.71
C ILE A 79 9.49 -29.21 -13.57
N GLY A 80 10.63 -28.68 -13.12
CA GLY A 80 10.66 -27.64 -12.09
C GLY A 80 9.90 -26.38 -12.52
N LEU A 81 10.11 -25.91 -13.75
CA LEU A 81 9.38 -24.76 -14.30
C LEU A 81 7.87 -25.04 -14.42
N LEU A 82 7.49 -26.24 -14.84
CA LEU A 82 6.08 -26.65 -14.90
C LEU A 82 5.43 -26.70 -13.52
N ILE A 83 6.13 -27.21 -12.49
CA ILE A 83 5.65 -27.21 -11.11
C ILE A 83 5.49 -25.78 -10.60
N ILE A 84 6.47 -24.89 -10.85
CA ILE A 84 6.37 -23.48 -10.45
C ILE A 84 5.17 -22.82 -11.12
N LEU A 85 4.99 -23.02 -12.43
CA LEU A 85 3.83 -22.49 -13.16
C LEU A 85 2.51 -23.02 -12.59
N LEU A 86 2.43 -24.32 -12.31
CA LEU A 86 1.26 -24.93 -11.70
C LEU A 86 0.98 -24.34 -10.30
N CYS A 87 2.00 -24.15 -9.47
CA CYS A 87 1.87 -23.50 -8.16
C CYS A 87 1.35 -22.06 -8.28
N ILE A 88 1.84 -21.29 -9.26
CA ILE A 88 1.36 -19.93 -9.51
C ILE A 88 -0.12 -19.94 -9.89
N LEU A 89 -0.52 -20.82 -10.83
CA LEU A 89 -1.91 -20.96 -11.26
C LEU A 89 -2.83 -21.36 -10.10
N ILE A 90 -2.42 -22.35 -9.31
CA ILE A 90 -3.15 -22.81 -8.13
C ILE A 90 -3.25 -21.69 -7.09
N SER A 91 -2.17 -20.94 -6.84
CA SER A 91 -2.18 -19.85 -5.86
C SER A 91 -3.18 -18.75 -6.19
N GLY A 92 -3.34 -18.37 -7.46
CA GLY A 92 -4.33 -17.37 -7.87
C GLY A 92 -5.78 -17.85 -7.72
N MET A 93 -6.00 -19.16 -7.79
CA MET A 93 -7.32 -19.78 -7.55
C MET A 93 -7.64 -19.89 -6.07
N LEU A 94 -6.66 -20.15 -5.21
CA LEU A 94 -6.84 -20.28 -3.76
C LEU A 94 -6.83 -18.94 -3.03
N PHE A 95 -6.13 -17.94 -3.55
CA PHE A 95 -5.96 -16.63 -2.92
C PHE A 95 -6.32 -15.53 -3.92
N PRO A 96 -7.62 -15.25 -4.11
CA PRO A 96 -8.09 -14.25 -5.07
C PRO A 96 -7.95 -12.82 -4.52
N TYR A 97 -6.90 -12.53 -3.75
CA TYR A 97 -6.70 -11.27 -3.05
C TYR A 97 -5.58 -10.43 -3.68
N PRO A 98 -5.55 -9.11 -3.44
CA PRO A 98 -4.38 -8.29 -3.71
C PRO A 98 -3.12 -8.86 -3.05
N LEU A 99 -1.97 -8.76 -3.73
CA LEU A 99 -0.66 -9.21 -3.20
C LEU A 99 -0.15 -8.39 -2.00
N HIS A 100 -0.82 -7.28 -1.70
CA HIS A 100 -0.52 -6.39 -0.61
C HIS A 100 -1.82 -5.98 0.08
N ALA A 101 -1.82 -5.98 1.41
CA ALA A 101 -2.97 -5.66 2.26
C ALA A 101 -3.55 -4.29 1.89
N SER A 102 -4.65 -4.34 1.16
CA SER A 102 -5.30 -3.17 0.60
C SER A 102 -6.77 -3.46 0.29
N CYS A 103 -7.53 -2.39 0.14
CA CYS A 103 -8.93 -2.48 -0.26
C CYS A 103 -9.35 -1.27 -1.08
N ILE A 104 -10.04 -1.53 -2.18
CA ILE A 104 -10.71 -0.52 -2.99
C ILE A 104 -12.22 -0.73 -2.90
N VAL A 105 -12.94 0.33 -2.56
CA VAL A 105 -14.40 0.37 -2.50
C VAL A 105 -14.89 1.50 -3.40
N LYS A 106 -15.93 1.24 -4.19
CA LYS A 106 -16.62 2.28 -4.97
C LYS A 106 -17.98 2.53 -4.35
N TRP A 107 -18.24 3.78 -4.02
CA TRP A 107 -19.53 4.24 -3.50
C TRP A 107 -20.27 5.12 -4.50
N LYS A 108 -21.59 5.04 -4.47
CA LYS A 108 -22.49 5.96 -5.13
C LYS A 108 -23.46 6.54 -4.10
N PHE A 109 -23.61 7.86 -4.12
CA PHE A 109 -24.52 8.61 -3.25
C PHE A 109 -25.43 9.50 -4.10
N ASP A 110 -26.70 9.63 -3.70
CA ASP A 110 -27.69 10.53 -4.33
C ASP A 110 -27.62 11.95 -3.76
N ASP A 111 -26.42 12.37 -3.39
CA ASP A 111 -26.08 13.66 -2.81
C ASP A 111 -24.95 14.32 -3.60
N PRO A 112 -24.84 15.66 -3.60
CA PRO A 112 -23.69 16.36 -4.16
C PRO A 112 -22.39 15.96 -3.46
N CYS A 113 -21.27 15.90 -4.19
CA CYS A 113 -20.01 15.46 -3.60
C CYS A 113 -19.52 16.40 -2.50
N ALA A 114 -19.81 17.71 -2.59
CA ALA A 114 -19.49 18.65 -1.52
C ALA A 114 -20.10 18.23 -0.17
N HIS A 115 -21.35 17.75 -0.16
CA HIS A 115 -22.05 17.30 1.04
C HIS A 115 -21.44 15.99 1.58
N VAL A 116 -21.22 15.01 0.70
CA VAL A 116 -20.62 13.71 1.04
C VAL A 116 -19.21 13.88 1.59
N MET A 117 -18.37 14.68 0.94
CA MET A 117 -17.01 14.98 1.38
C MET A 117 -16.98 15.65 2.75
N GLN A 118 -17.89 16.60 3.00
CA GLN A 118 -17.99 17.26 4.30
C GLN A 118 -18.36 16.26 5.40
N LYS A 119 -19.28 15.32 5.13
CA LYS A 119 -19.65 14.25 6.06
C LYS A 119 -18.46 13.36 6.41
N PHE A 120 -17.68 12.90 5.42
CA PHE A 120 -16.46 12.13 5.66
C PHE A 120 -15.42 12.91 6.47
N ARG A 121 -15.15 14.17 6.12
CA ARG A 121 -14.19 15.01 6.86
C ARG A 121 -14.60 15.17 8.31
N ARG A 122 -15.87 15.47 8.55
CA ARG A 122 -16.41 15.60 9.91
C ARG A 122 -16.24 14.29 10.67
N GLN A 123 -16.51 13.16 10.03
CA GLN A 123 -16.37 11.85 10.65
C GLN A 123 -14.92 11.53 11.01
N ILE A 124 -14.00 11.73 10.08
CA ILE A 124 -12.55 11.55 10.29
C ILE A 124 -12.07 12.41 11.46
N THR A 125 -12.46 13.70 11.50
CA THR A 125 -12.09 14.61 12.59
C THR A 125 -12.69 14.16 13.92
N ASN A 126 -13.96 13.72 13.94
CA ASN A 126 -14.61 13.22 15.14
C ASN A 126 -13.89 11.98 15.72
N TRP A 127 -13.39 11.13 14.83
CA TRP A 127 -12.64 9.91 15.17
C TRP A 127 -11.12 10.10 15.25
N SER A 128 -10.64 11.35 15.30
CA SER A 128 -9.19 11.62 15.30
C SER A 128 -8.47 11.34 16.61
N SER A 129 -9.19 11.38 17.73
CA SER A 129 -8.59 11.10 19.04
C SER A 129 -9.46 10.13 19.82
N TRP A 130 -8.82 9.40 20.73
CA TRP A 130 -9.51 8.52 21.67
C TRP A 130 -10.46 9.28 22.62
N ASN A 131 -10.19 10.56 22.86
CA ASN A 131 -11.00 11.38 23.77
C ASN A 131 -12.30 11.87 23.10
N THR A 132 -12.28 12.02 21.77
CA THR A 132 -13.47 12.40 20.98
C THR A 132 -14.25 11.19 20.51
N CYS A 133 -13.60 10.02 20.42
CA CYS A 133 -14.20 8.76 20.01
C CYS A 133 -14.62 7.94 21.24
N GLN A 134 -15.91 7.93 21.57
CA GLN A 134 -16.44 7.18 22.73
C GLN A 134 -16.50 5.64 22.50
N GLN A 135 -16.17 5.19 21.30
CA GLN A 135 -16.21 3.79 20.88
C GLN A 135 -14.87 3.08 21.16
N ARG A 136 -14.92 1.83 21.62
CA ARG A 136 -13.74 1.03 22.03
C ARG A 136 -13.33 -0.02 20.99
N ASP A 137 -14.00 -0.03 19.85
CA ASP A 137 -14.14 -1.13 18.90
C ASP A 137 -13.29 -0.94 17.62
N GLY A 138 -12.21 -0.17 17.69
CA GLY A 138 -11.27 -0.03 16.55
C GLY A 138 -11.75 0.92 15.45
N THR A 139 -12.81 1.70 15.70
CA THR A 139 -13.37 2.72 14.80
C THR A 139 -12.73 4.11 15.00
N CYS A 140 -11.63 4.21 15.75
CA CYS A 140 -11.01 5.47 16.15
C CYS A 140 -9.57 5.58 15.62
N GLN A 141 -8.95 6.76 15.77
CA GLN A 141 -7.59 7.08 15.34
C GLN A 141 -7.44 7.34 13.83
N TYR A 142 -8.42 8.06 13.26
CA TYR A 142 -8.34 8.58 11.90
C TYR A 142 -7.71 9.98 11.87
N THR A 143 -6.69 10.18 11.04
CA THR A 143 -6.02 11.49 10.91
C THR A 143 -6.19 12.01 9.50
N LEU A 144 -6.92 13.13 9.36
CA LEU A 144 -7.00 13.86 8.10
C LEU A 144 -5.63 14.46 7.74
N LYS A 145 -5.18 14.28 6.51
CA LYS A 145 -3.96 14.91 5.99
C LYS A 145 -4.27 16.31 5.48
N LEU A 146 -3.30 17.20 5.67
CA LEU A 146 -3.34 18.59 5.21
C LEU A 146 -2.29 18.80 4.11
N PRO A 147 -2.52 19.73 3.16
CA PRO A 147 -3.72 20.57 3.02
C PRO A 147 -4.95 19.79 2.56
N VAL A 148 -6.13 20.37 2.80
CA VAL A 148 -7.40 19.79 2.36
C VAL A 148 -7.62 20.11 0.89
N GLU A 149 -7.85 19.10 0.05
CA GLU A 149 -8.04 19.22 -1.41
C GLU A 149 -9.53 19.37 -1.77
N SER A 150 -9.88 19.78 -2.99
CA SER A 150 -11.29 20.03 -3.36
C SER A 150 -12.09 18.77 -3.69
N ASN A 151 -11.45 17.75 -4.27
CA ASN A 151 -12.07 16.52 -4.76
C ASN A 151 -11.41 15.24 -4.21
N ILE A 152 -10.47 15.38 -3.27
CA ILE A 152 -9.76 14.26 -2.66
C ILE A 152 -9.78 14.42 -1.14
N ILE A 153 -9.93 13.30 -0.44
CA ILE A 153 -9.67 13.17 1.00
C ILE A 153 -8.50 12.22 1.18
N ARG A 154 -7.43 12.71 1.81
CA ARG A 154 -6.30 11.90 2.25
C ARG A 154 -6.33 11.78 3.76
N ALA A 155 -6.25 10.56 4.28
CA ALA A 155 -6.23 10.30 5.71
C ALA A 155 -5.33 9.12 6.05
N THR A 156 -5.14 8.88 7.34
CA THR A 156 -4.54 7.63 7.85
C THR A 156 -5.39 7.06 8.96
N HIS A 157 -5.45 5.74 9.08
CA HIS A 157 -6.06 5.07 10.21
C HIS A 157 -5.01 4.23 10.93
N ARG A 158 -4.92 4.35 12.26
CA ARG A 158 -4.04 3.52 13.06
C ARG A 158 -4.85 2.37 13.66
N SER A 159 -4.62 1.16 13.15
CA SER A 159 -5.13 -0.06 13.75
C SER A 159 -4.17 -0.55 14.85
N SER A 160 -4.56 -1.61 15.56
CA SER A 160 -3.68 -2.24 16.57
C SER A 160 -2.40 -2.81 15.97
N LYS A 161 -2.43 -3.23 14.69
CA LYS A 161 -1.33 -3.94 14.02
C LYS A 161 -0.51 -3.03 13.10
N SER A 162 -1.08 -1.94 12.58
CA SER A 162 -0.47 -1.20 11.48
C SER A 162 -1.05 0.20 11.25
N LEU A 163 -0.36 0.98 10.41
CA LEU A 163 -0.81 2.28 9.94
C LEU A 163 -1.30 2.15 8.50
N GLU A 164 -2.56 2.46 8.28
CA GLU A 164 -3.22 2.34 6.99
C GLU A 164 -3.37 3.73 6.37
N ARG A 165 -3.03 3.87 5.09
CA ARG A 165 -3.25 5.11 4.32
C ARG A 165 -4.60 5.01 3.65
N ILE A 166 -5.39 6.07 3.76
CA ILE A 166 -6.72 6.17 3.16
C ILE A 166 -6.73 7.30 2.14
N GLU A 167 -7.27 7.03 0.96
CA GLU A 167 -7.54 8.02 -0.08
C GLU A 167 -8.96 7.85 -0.59
N ILE A 168 -9.72 8.94 -0.70
CA ILE A 168 -11.07 8.93 -1.28
C ILE A 168 -11.12 10.01 -2.35
N ILE A 169 -11.34 9.60 -3.60
CA ILE A 169 -11.46 10.48 -4.76
C ILE A 169 -12.93 10.61 -5.11
N PHE A 170 -13.39 11.85 -5.31
CA PHE A 170 -14.78 12.18 -5.57
C PHE A 170 -14.97 12.68 -7.00
N GLU A 171 -16.04 12.21 -7.63
CA GLU A 171 -16.49 12.63 -8.96
C GLU A 171 -17.99 12.88 -8.92
N GLU A 172 -18.43 14.07 -9.35
CA GLU A 172 -19.84 14.44 -9.37
C GLU A 172 -20.38 14.40 -10.79
N ILE A 173 -21.47 13.65 -10.99
CA ILE A 173 -22.16 13.54 -12.28
C ILE A 173 -23.66 13.73 -12.02
N ASN A 174 -24.27 14.74 -12.64
CA ASN A 174 -25.70 15.03 -12.49
C ASN A 174 -26.17 15.07 -11.02
N ASN A 175 -25.43 15.77 -10.16
CA ASN A 175 -25.72 15.91 -8.72
C ASN A 175 -25.72 14.58 -7.94
N THR A 176 -25.17 13.51 -8.53
CA THR A 176 -24.87 12.23 -7.90
C THR A 176 -23.37 12.17 -7.64
N CYS A 177 -22.98 11.81 -6.42
CA CYS A 177 -21.59 11.66 -6.07
C CYS A 177 -21.11 10.22 -6.21
N PHE A 178 -20.03 10.04 -6.96
CA PHE A 178 -19.27 8.81 -7.03
C PHE A 178 -17.99 8.99 -6.22
N ALA A 179 -17.67 8.03 -5.36
CA ALA A 179 -16.44 8.05 -4.59
C ALA A 179 -15.69 6.75 -4.78
N LYS A 180 -14.41 6.84 -5.16
CA LYS A 180 -13.48 5.71 -5.14
C LYS A 180 -12.62 5.85 -3.89
N ALA A 181 -12.82 4.94 -2.94
CA ALA A 181 -12.07 4.88 -1.69
C ALA A 181 -11.03 3.76 -1.75
N GLU A 182 -9.86 4.02 -1.20
CA GLU A 182 -8.76 3.07 -1.11
C GLU A 182 -8.15 3.14 0.30
N SER A 183 -7.90 1.97 0.90
CA SER A 183 -7.15 1.81 2.14
C SER A 183 -5.99 0.85 1.87
N VAL A 184 -4.75 1.25 2.20
CA VAL A 184 -3.54 0.48 1.93
C VAL A 184 -2.64 0.45 3.16
N SER A 185 -2.13 -0.72 3.50
CA SER A 185 -1.19 -0.84 4.61
C SER A 185 0.13 -0.14 4.33
N SER A 186 0.67 0.55 5.33
CA SER A 186 2.03 1.11 5.22
C SER A 186 3.11 0.03 5.37
N ASN A 187 2.75 -1.14 5.90
CA ASN A 187 3.66 -2.27 6.02
C ASN A 187 3.79 -2.97 4.67
N TRP A 188 4.95 -2.89 4.03
CA TRP A 188 5.17 -3.42 2.67
C TRP A 188 5.07 -4.95 2.56
N PHE A 189 5.26 -5.67 3.68
CA PHE A 189 5.17 -7.13 3.76
C PHE A 189 3.82 -7.62 4.30
N ALA A 190 2.84 -6.74 4.51
CA ALA A 190 1.49 -7.15 4.88
C ALA A 190 0.78 -7.69 3.64
N ILE A 191 0.57 -9.01 3.59
CA ILE A 191 -0.18 -9.70 2.53
C ILE A 191 -1.62 -9.98 2.97
N PHE A 192 -1.79 -10.30 4.26
CA PHE A 192 -3.07 -10.61 4.91
C PHE A 192 -3.39 -9.54 5.95
N ASP A 193 -4.66 -9.19 6.07
CA ASP A 193 -5.14 -8.15 6.97
C ASP A 193 -6.47 -8.47 7.66
N ASP A 194 -7.01 -9.67 7.52
CA ASP A 194 -8.29 -10.10 8.09
C ASP A 194 -9.45 -9.13 7.76
N GLY A 195 -9.41 -8.49 6.58
CA GLY A 195 -10.41 -7.51 6.14
C GLY A 195 -10.25 -6.12 6.77
N THR A 196 -9.15 -5.85 7.48
CA THR A 196 -8.89 -4.56 8.16
C THR A 196 -9.02 -3.38 7.20
N ASN A 197 -8.44 -3.46 5.99
CA ASN A 197 -8.52 -2.35 5.04
C ASN A 197 -9.94 -2.07 4.55
N TYR A 198 -10.77 -3.11 4.39
CA TYR A 198 -12.20 -2.92 4.12
C TYR A 198 -12.90 -2.25 5.30
N CYS A 199 -12.70 -2.75 6.53
CA CYS A 199 -13.34 -2.17 7.71
C CYS A 199 -12.95 -0.71 7.94
N ASN A 200 -11.72 -0.30 7.64
CA ASN A 200 -11.32 1.11 7.71
C ASN A 200 -12.20 2.02 6.83
N LEU A 201 -12.58 1.54 5.64
CA LEU A 201 -13.42 2.29 4.70
C LEU A 201 -14.90 2.17 5.08
N HIS A 202 -15.35 0.95 5.37
CA HIS A 202 -16.74 0.66 5.73
C HIS A 202 -17.17 1.41 7.00
N ASN A 203 -16.32 1.42 8.03
CA ASN A 203 -16.60 2.15 9.27
C ASN A 203 -16.75 3.65 9.01
N LEU A 204 -15.99 4.25 8.09
CA LEU A 204 -16.12 5.67 7.77
C LEU A 204 -17.48 5.99 7.13
N VAL A 205 -17.95 5.18 6.18
CA VAL A 205 -19.23 5.42 5.51
C VAL A 205 -20.41 5.22 6.46
N VAL A 206 -20.35 4.18 7.31
CA VAL A 206 -21.35 3.90 8.35
C VAL A 206 -21.33 4.97 9.44
N GLY A 207 -20.15 5.34 9.93
CA GLY A 207 -19.99 6.38 10.95
C GLY A 207 -20.49 7.75 10.49
N ALA A 208 -20.29 8.07 9.21
CA ALA A 208 -20.83 9.28 8.58
C ALA A 208 -22.36 9.24 8.37
N GLY A 209 -22.98 8.05 8.53
CA GLY A 209 -24.40 7.79 8.31
C GLY A 209 -24.81 7.78 6.84
N LEU A 210 -23.84 7.65 5.93
CA LEU A 210 -24.06 7.70 4.48
C LEU A 210 -24.58 6.36 3.93
N ASP A 211 -24.32 5.27 4.63
CA ASP A 211 -24.81 3.91 4.36
C ASP A 211 -26.35 3.80 4.37
N ARG A 212 -27.01 4.67 5.13
CA ARG A 212 -28.47 4.68 5.32
C ARG A 212 -29.21 5.49 4.28
N HIS A 213 -28.51 6.12 3.33
CA HIS A 213 -29.14 6.91 2.28
C HIS A 213 -29.87 5.99 1.29
N ALA A 214 -31.07 6.39 0.86
CA ALA A 214 -31.99 5.53 0.11
C ALA A 214 -31.43 4.94 -1.21
N LYS A 215 -30.42 5.57 -1.79
CA LYS A 215 -29.75 5.11 -3.03
C LYS A 215 -28.25 4.93 -2.85
N PHE A 216 -27.80 4.70 -1.62
CA PHE A 216 -26.43 4.28 -1.37
C PHE A 216 -26.15 2.96 -2.10
N GLN A 217 -25.02 2.90 -2.81
CA GLN A 217 -24.53 1.66 -3.39
C GLN A 217 -23.05 1.53 -3.07
N GLU A 218 -22.65 0.31 -2.71
CA GLU A 218 -21.27 -0.06 -2.49
C GLU A 218 -20.90 -1.20 -3.45
N LEU A 219 -19.75 -1.06 -4.11
CA LEU A 219 -19.19 -2.07 -4.99
C LEU A 219 -17.76 -2.38 -4.57
N THR A 220 -17.55 -3.62 -4.15
CA THR A 220 -16.25 -4.21 -3.86
C THR A 220 -16.34 -5.75 -3.92
N ASN A 221 -15.22 -6.45 -3.79
CA ASN A 221 -15.11 -7.91 -3.75
C ASN A 221 -13.72 -8.35 -3.26
N ASP A 222 -13.49 -9.66 -3.13
CA ASP A 222 -12.20 -10.22 -2.69
C ASP A 222 -11.02 -9.86 -3.61
N ALA A 223 -11.25 -9.64 -4.92
CA ALA A 223 -10.20 -9.21 -5.83
C ALA A 223 -9.80 -7.74 -5.64
N ALA A 224 -10.71 -6.92 -5.10
CA ALA A 224 -10.47 -5.52 -4.80
C ALA A 224 -10.00 -5.30 -3.35
N CYS A 225 -10.30 -6.23 -2.43
CA CYS A 225 -10.05 -6.09 -1.01
C CYS A 225 -9.51 -7.39 -0.41
N THR A 226 -8.33 -7.30 0.20
CA THR A 226 -7.69 -8.40 0.91
C THR A 226 -8.65 -8.98 1.96
N GLN A 227 -8.90 -10.28 1.90
CA GLN A 227 -9.75 -11.04 2.84
C GLN A 227 -11.12 -10.39 3.13
N PHE A 228 -11.74 -9.79 2.11
CA PHE A 228 -13.04 -9.13 2.24
C PHE A 228 -14.13 -10.07 2.79
N ASN A 229 -14.18 -11.31 2.30
CA ASN A 229 -15.07 -12.36 2.80
C ASN A 229 -14.86 -12.75 4.29
N MET A 230 -13.76 -12.36 4.91
CA MET A 230 -13.46 -12.60 6.33
C MET A 230 -13.67 -11.35 7.20
N ALA A 231 -14.02 -10.22 6.59
CA ALA A 231 -14.13 -8.96 7.30
C ALA A 231 -15.26 -8.99 8.35
N VAL A 232 -14.92 -8.61 9.58
CA VAL A 232 -15.87 -8.38 10.66
C VAL A 232 -15.65 -6.96 11.16
N CYS A 233 -16.51 -6.07 10.67
CA CYS A 233 -16.67 -4.70 11.10
C CYS A 233 -17.98 -4.62 11.92
#